data_AF-A0A1I4IUS3-F1
#
_entry.id   AF-A0A1I4IUS3-F1
#
_cell.length_a   1.000
_cell.length_b   1.000
_cell.length_c   1.000
_cell.angle_alpha   90.00
_cell.angle_beta   90.00
_cell.angle_gamma   90.00
#
_symmetry.space_group_name_H-M   'P 1'
#
loop_
_entity.id
_entity.type
_entity.pdbx_description
1 polymer ?
#
loop_
_entity_poly.entity_id
_entity_poly.type
_entity_poly.pdbx_seq_one_letter_code
_entity_poly.pdbx_strand_id
1 'polypeptide(L)'
;MASIEELANTLRGVATTGMKPKALLAAVRERHPEATKKEVVRAAFYALAEGQSGDHGELHSFALAERAVDDDEPVKAAKLRKKKKDRKAAAEGQATH
;
A
#
# COMPACT_ATOMS: atom_id res chain seq x y z
N MET A 1 -16.25 -12.26 -6.17
CA MET A 1 -15.19 -11.35 -5.68
C MET A 1 -14.54 -12.04 -4.52
N ALA A 2 -13.39 -12.65 -4.76
CA ALA A 2 -12.58 -13.28 -3.72
C ALA A 2 -12.12 -12.27 -2.67
N SER A 3 -12.02 -12.70 -1.42
CA SER A 3 -11.49 -11.86 -0.34
C SER A 3 -9.98 -11.62 -0.49
N ILE A 4 -9.46 -10.56 0.15
CA ILE A 4 -8.01 -10.25 0.14
C ILE A 4 -7.22 -11.39 0.78
N GLU A 5 -7.76 -12.02 1.82
CA GLU A 5 -7.16 -13.15 2.54
C GLU A 5 -7.10 -14.41 1.66
N GLU A 6 -8.16 -14.73 0.91
CA GLU A 6 -8.16 -15.86 -0.02
C GLU A 6 -7.16 -15.68 -1.16
N LEU A 7 -7.08 -14.46 -1.71
CA LEU A 7 -6.08 -14.13 -2.72
C LEU A 7 -4.65 -14.22 -2.15
N ALA A 8 -4.44 -13.79 -0.90
CA ALA A 8 -3.16 -13.88 -0.21
C ALA A 8 -2.73 -15.33 0.04
N ASN A 9 -3.65 -16.18 0.52
CA ASN A 9 -3.40 -17.62 0.67
C ASN A 9 -3.08 -18.29 -0.67
N THR A 10 -3.79 -17.90 -1.73
CA THR A 10 -3.50 -18.40 -3.08
C THR A 10 -2.12 -17.99 -3.54
N LEU A 11 -1.77 -16.70 -3.38
CA LEU A 11 -0.46 -16.16 -3.71
C LEU A 11 0.67 -16.89 -2.98
N ARG A 12 0.52 -17.18 -1.69
CA ARG A 12 1.50 -17.99 -0.91
C ARG A 12 1.70 -19.39 -1.49
N GLY A 13 0.63 -20.02 -2.00
CA GLY A 13 0.70 -21.35 -2.60
C GLY A 13 1.24 -21.41 -4.03
N VAL A 14 1.16 -20.32 -4.80
CA VAL A 14 1.61 -20.28 -6.21
C VAL A 14 2.92 -19.54 -6.42
N ALA A 15 3.32 -18.66 -5.49
CA ALA A 15 4.54 -17.90 -5.60
C ALA A 15 5.77 -18.81 -5.44
N THR A 16 6.66 -18.75 -6.41
CA THR A 16 7.96 -19.44 -6.40
C THR A 16 9.08 -18.44 -6.67
N THR A 17 10.25 -18.66 -6.06
CA THR A 17 11.43 -17.83 -6.27
C THR A 17 11.81 -17.83 -7.75
N GLY A 18 11.93 -16.64 -8.35
CA GLY A 18 12.26 -16.49 -9.79
C GLY A 18 11.05 -16.43 -10.74
N MET A 19 9.82 -16.54 -10.24
CA MET A 19 8.62 -16.43 -11.06
C MET A 19 8.42 -15.01 -11.61
N LYS A 20 8.08 -14.88 -12.89
CA LYS A 20 7.78 -13.58 -13.51
C LYS A 20 6.44 -13.05 -12.98
N PRO A 21 6.29 -11.73 -12.72
CA PRO A 21 5.05 -11.14 -12.20
C PRO A 21 3.81 -11.44 -13.06
N LYS A 22 3.97 -11.51 -14.39
CA LYS A 22 2.87 -11.84 -15.31
C LYS A 22 2.40 -13.29 -15.14
N ALA A 23 3.32 -14.22 -14.91
CA ALA A 23 3.00 -15.62 -14.67
C ALA A 23 2.30 -15.79 -13.31
N LEU A 24 2.76 -15.07 -12.28
CA LEU A 24 2.11 -15.05 -10.97
C LEU A 24 0.66 -14.54 -11.07
N LEU A 25 0.44 -13.44 -11.80
CA LEU A 25 -0.90 -12.89 -12.02
C LEU A 25 -1.80 -13.86 -12.80
N ALA A 26 -1.26 -14.59 -13.77
CA ALA A 26 -2.00 -15.61 -14.52
C ALA A 26 -2.41 -16.78 -13.61
N ALA A 27 -1.48 -17.31 -12.81
CA ALA A 27 -1.74 -18.41 -11.88
C ALA A 27 -2.82 -18.06 -10.84
N VAL A 28 -2.85 -16.81 -10.36
CA VAL A 28 -3.91 -16.35 -9.46
C VAL A 28 -5.25 -16.26 -10.18
N ARG A 29 -5.28 -15.77 -11.43
CA ARG A 29 -6.50 -15.66 -12.23
C ARG A 29 -7.08 -16.98 -12.70
N GLU A 30 -6.25 -18.01 -12.85
CA GLU A 30 -6.74 -19.37 -13.11
C GLU A 30 -7.63 -19.88 -11.96
N ARG A 31 -7.32 -19.49 -10.72
CA ARG A 31 -8.11 -19.86 -9.53
C ARG A 31 -9.18 -18.83 -9.17
N HIS A 32 -8.95 -17.56 -9.50
CA HIS A 32 -9.83 -16.43 -9.22
C HIS A 32 -10.06 -15.60 -10.48
N PRO A 33 -10.93 -16.06 -11.41
CA PRO A 33 -11.09 -15.43 -12.72
C PRO A 33 -11.58 -13.97 -12.65
N GLU A 34 -12.35 -13.63 -11.62
CA GLU A 34 -12.86 -12.28 -11.39
C GLU A 34 -11.83 -11.33 -10.74
N ALA A 35 -10.68 -11.84 -10.30
CA ALA A 35 -9.69 -11.05 -9.59
C ALA A 35 -9.03 -10.01 -10.52
N THR A 36 -9.19 -8.75 -10.16
CA THR A 36 -8.52 -7.65 -10.82
C THR A 36 -7.05 -7.61 -10.44
N LYS A 37 -6.21 -7.02 -11.31
CA LYS A 37 -4.77 -6.84 -11.02
C LYS A 37 -4.56 -6.08 -9.70
N LYS A 38 -5.43 -5.12 -9.38
CA LYS A 38 -5.34 -4.31 -8.16
C LYS A 38 -5.56 -5.16 -6.91
N GLU A 39 -6.54 -6.06 -6.93
CA GLU A 39 -6.83 -6.96 -5.81
C GLU A 39 -5.68 -7.93 -5.59
N VAL A 40 -5.12 -8.51 -6.66
CA VAL A 40 -3.97 -9.41 -6.56
C VAL A 40 -2.75 -8.70 -5.98
N VAL A 41 -2.46 -7.47 -6.42
CA VAL A 41 -1.36 -6.67 -5.85
C VAL A 41 -1.62 -6.35 -4.38
N ARG A 42 -2.84 -5.94 -4.03
CA ARG A 42 -3.21 -5.66 -2.63
C ARG A 42 -3.05 -6.91 -1.74
N ALA A 43 -3.49 -8.07 -2.23
CA ALA A 43 -3.33 -9.34 -1.54
C ALA A 43 -1.88 -9.77 -1.40
N ALA A 44 -1.01 -9.47 -2.37
CA ALA A 44 0.42 -9.72 -2.25
C ALA A 44 1.05 -8.91 -1.11
N PHE A 45 0.72 -7.62 -0.99
CA PHE A 45 1.16 -6.80 0.14
C PHE A 45 0.59 -7.26 1.47
N TYR A 46 -0.69 -7.64 1.49
CA TYR A 46 -1.32 -8.22 2.68
C TYR A 46 -0.57 -9.48 3.13
N ALA A 47 -0.27 -10.40 2.22
CA ALA A 47 0.46 -11.64 2.52
C ALA A 47 1.85 -11.38 3.11
N LEU A 48 2.55 -10.33 2.65
CA LEU A 48 3.84 -9.92 3.19
C LEU A 48 3.71 -9.35 4.61
N ALA A 49 2.71 -8.51 4.85
CA ALA A 49 2.50 -7.85 6.14
C ALA A 49 2.01 -8.82 7.23
N GLU A 50 1.10 -9.73 6.89
CA GLU A 50 0.56 -10.73 7.82
C GLU A 50 1.63 -11.72 8.31
N GLY A 51 2.58 -12.06 7.43
CA GLY A 51 3.71 -12.93 7.74
C GLY A 51 4.73 -12.32 8.73
N GLN A 52 4.61 -11.02 9.03
CA GLN A 52 5.46 -10.33 10.01
C GLN A 52 4.87 -10.42 11.42
N SER A 53 4.16 -11.50 11.76
CA SER A 53 3.62 -11.76 13.11
C SER A 53 4.73 -12.13 14.12
N GLY A 54 5.81 -11.36 14.14
CA GLY A 54 6.83 -11.35 15.18
C GLY A 54 6.57 -10.22 16.17
N ASP A 55 7.02 -10.40 17.41
CA ASP A 55 7.03 -9.32 18.40
C ASP A 55 7.91 -8.18 17.88
N HIS A 56 7.28 -7.07 17.47
CA HIS A 56 7.95 -5.86 17.02
C HIS A 56 8.25 -4.89 18.17
N GLY A 57 8.15 -5.34 19.42
CA GLY A 57 8.41 -4.52 20.61
C GLY A 57 9.74 -3.78 20.53
N GLU A 58 10.82 -4.44 20.12
CA GLU A 58 12.15 -3.82 20.00
C GLU A 58 12.19 -2.71 18.93
N LEU A 59 11.60 -2.95 17.75
CA LEU A 59 11.51 -1.95 16.68
C LEU A 59 10.62 -0.77 17.09
N HIS A 60 9.55 -1.05 17.84
CA HIS A 60 8.66 -0.02 18.38
C HIS A 60 9.35 0.83 19.44
N SER A 61 10.04 0.20 20.39
CA SER A 61 10.84 0.87 21.42
C SER A 61 11.96 1.72 20.80
N PHE A 62 12.66 1.20 19.79
CA PHE A 62 13.65 1.94 19.02
C PHE A 62 13.04 3.19 18.36
N ALA A 63 11.91 3.06 17.67
CA ALA A 63 11.25 4.19 17.03
C ALA A 63 10.81 5.27 18.02
N LEU A 64 10.36 4.90 19.22
CA LEU A 64 10.03 5.85 20.28
C LEU A 64 11.27 6.57 20.84
N ALA A 65 12.37 5.85 21.02
CA ALA A 65 13.62 6.42 21.50
C ALA A 65 14.21 7.46 20.52
N GLU A 66 14.29 7.12 19.23
CA GLU A 66 14.83 8.02 18.20
C GLU A 66 13.92 9.23 17.94
N ARG A 67 12.59 9.06 17.97
CA ARG A 67 11.65 10.19 17.79
C ARG A 67 11.79 11.25 18.90
N ALA A 68 12.20 10.84 20.11
CA ALA A 68 12.38 11.78 21.21
C ALA A 68 13.68 12.61 21.08
N VAL A 69 14.59 12.23 20.18
CA VAL A 69 15.91 12.85 20.01
C VAL A 69 15.91 13.97 18.96
N ASP A 70 15.01 13.94 17.97
CA ASP A 70 14.86 15.02 16.97
C ASP A 70 13.69 15.97 17.30
N ASP A 71 14.05 17.00 18.05
CA ASP A 71 13.77 18.41 17.82
C ASP A 71 12.34 18.88 17.44
N ASP A 72 11.87 19.80 18.28
CA ASP A 72 10.70 20.67 18.19
C ASP A 72 10.76 21.63 16.97
N GLU A 73 10.99 21.13 15.75
CA GLU A 73 10.83 21.94 14.54
C GLU A 73 9.38 21.85 14.02
N PRO A 74 8.57 22.91 14.19
CA PRO A 74 7.20 22.91 13.70
C PRO A 74 7.21 22.75 12.18
N VAL A 75 6.63 21.65 11.71
CA VAL A 75 6.43 21.38 10.29
C VAL A 75 5.65 22.57 9.71
N LYS A 76 6.36 23.48 9.02
CA LYS A 76 5.78 24.73 8.51
C LYS A 76 4.57 24.40 7.62
N ALA A 77 3.38 24.65 8.15
CA ALA A 77 2.07 24.46 7.51
C ALA A 77 1.91 25.18 6.14
N ALA A 78 2.90 25.98 5.74
CA ALA A 78 2.98 26.67 4.47
C ALA A 78 2.93 25.73 3.25
N LYS A 79 3.50 24.51 3.33
CA LYS A 79 3.52 23.60 2.16
C LYS A 79 2.17 22.93 1.86
N LEU A 80 1.28 22.78 2.86
CA LEU A 80 -0.08 22.24 2.63
C LEU A 80 -1.03 23.25 1.98
N ARG A 81 -0.86 24.55 2.25
CA ARG A 81 -1.75 25.59 1.70
C ARG A 81 -1.59 25.81 0.20
N LYS A 82 -0.38 25.58 -0.36
CA LYS A 82 -0.14 25.73 -1.80
C LYS A 82 -0.91 24.68 -2.63
N LYS A 83 -0.89 23.41 -2.19
CA LYS A 83 -1.62 22.30 -2.85
C LYS A 83 -3.15 22.43 -2.81
N LYS A 84 -3.72 23.25 -1.92
CA LYS A 84 -5.17 23.55 -1.89
C LYS A 84 -5.54 24.70 -2.84
N LYS A 85 -4.64 25.69 -3.03
CA LYS A 85 -4.84 26.79 -3.97
C LYS A 85 -4.83 26.31 -5.42
N ASP A 86 -3.88 25.42 -5.77
CA ASP A 86 -3.75 24.90 -7.14
C ASP A 86 -4.95 24.03 -7.55
N ARG A 87 -5.56 23.30 -6.60
CA ARG A 87 -6.78 22.52 -6.86
C ARG A 87 -8.05 23.37 -7.01
N LYS A 88 -8.12 24.56 -6.39
CA LYS A 88 -9.28 25.47 -6.51
C LYS A 88 -9.25 26.21 -7.85
N ALA A 89 -8.07 26.62 -8.32
CA ALA A 89 -7.91 27.30 -9.60
C ALA A 89 -8.24 26.39 -10.81
N ALA A 90 -7.96 25.09 -10.72
CA ALA A 90 -8.28 24.13 -11.78
C ALA A 90 -9.80 23.84 -11.90
N ALA A 91 -10.57 24.02 -10.82
CA ALA A 91 -12.01 23.79 -10.82
C ALA A 91 -12.81 24.99 -11.35
N GLU A 92 -12.28 26.21 -11.22
CA GLU A 92 -12.97 27.44 -11.63
C GLU A 92 -12.80 27.73 -13.14
N GLY A 93 -11.79 27.16 -13.81
CA GLY A 93 -11.56 27.32 -15.25
C GLY A 93 -12.37 26.40 -16.18
N GLN A 94 -13.20 25.49 -15.63
CA GLN A 94 -14.00 24.54 -16.43
C GLN A 94 -15.50 24.85 -16.43
N ALA A 95 -15.92 25.97 -15.83
CA ALA A 95 -17.32 26.38 -15.72
C ALA A 95 -17.60 27.70 -16.48
N THR A 96 -17.21 27.76 -17.75
CA THR A 96 -17.75 28.73 -18.71
C THR A 96 -17.92 28.03 -20.04
N HIS A 97 -19.16 27.65 -20.34
CA HIS A 97 -19.59 27.14 -21.64
C HIS A 97 -20.73 28.02 -22.16
#